data_AF-A0A662I9M4-F1
#
_entry.id   AF-A0A662I9M4-F1
#
_cell.length_a   1.000
_cell.length_b   1.000
_cell.length_c   1.000
_cell.angle_alpha   90.00
_cell.angle_beta   90.00
_cell.angle_gamma   90.00
#
_symmetry.space_group_name_H-M   'P 1'
#
loop_
_entity.id
_entity.type
_entity.pdbx_description
1 polymer ?
#
loop_
_entity_poly.entity_id
_entity_poly.type
_entity_poly.pdbx_seq_one_letter_code
_entity_poly.pdbx_strand_id
1 'polypeptide(L)'
;VIPLAIRLVRSLGRLVILSSPRGPTTLDFHDEVNRPSRVILGTHFTSQPVVETPYNPWTRKRNTELFFSLLEAGIAKVKHLITHRYPVREAPEAYKLISEKPGECLGVLLEY
;
A
#
# COMPACT_ATOMS: atom_id res chain seq x y z
N VAL A 1 9.49 -10.07 7.86
CA VAL A 1 9.55 -9.19 6.66
C VAL A 1 10.33 -7.91 6.95
N ILE A 2 9.93 -7.08 7.92
CA ILE A 2 10.58 -5.79 8.22
C ILE A 2 12.10 -5.89 8.50
N PRO A 3 12.61 -6.83 9.33
CA PRO A 3 14.06 -6.95 9.56
C PRO A 3 14.87 -7.34 8.32
N LEU A 4 14.26 -8.06 7.39
CA LEU A 4 14.89 -8.34 6.09
C LEU A 4 14.85 -7.08 5.21
N ALA A 5 13.70 -6.42 5.16
CA ALA A 5 13.50 -5.25 4.31
C ALA A 5 14.50 -4.12 4.63
N ILE A 6 14.71 -3.80 5.92
CA ILE A 6 15.66 -2.73 6.29
C ILE A 6 17.11 -3.05 5.89
N ARG A 7 17.51 -4.32 5.97
CA ARG A 7 18.86 -4.76 5.59
C ARG A 7 19.11 -4.65 4.09
N LEU A 8 18.06 -4.77 3.27
CA LEU A 8 18.12 -4.59 1.81
C LEU A 8 18.16 -3.12 1.37
N VAL A 9 17.82 -2.18 2.26
CA VAL A 9 17.88 -0.74 1.93
C VAL A 9 19.34 -0.31 1.77
N ARG A 10 19.68 0.44 0.71
CA ARG A 10 21.02 1.03 0.57
C ARG A 10 21.35 1.99 1.73
N SER A 11 22.63 2.29 1.96
CA SER A 11 23.00 3.40 2.85
C SER A 11 22.33 4.70 2.41
N LEU A 12 21.86 5.50 3.37
CA LEU A 12 21.05 6.71 3.19
C LEU A 12 19.67 6.46 2.54
N GLY A 13 19.25 5.20 2.38
CA GLY A 13 17.97 4.84 1.79
C GLY A 13 16.80 4.92 2.78
N ARG A 14 15.58 4.70 2.25
CA ARG A 14 14.34 4.77 3.02
C ARG A 14 13.58 3.45 2.94
N LEU A 15 13.14 2.93 4.09
CA LEU A 15 12.16 1.87 4.19
C LEU A 15 10.78 2.49 4.40
N VAL A 16 9.85 2.27 3.46
CA VAL A 16 8.47 2.75 3.56
C VAL A 16 7.56 1.59 3.97
N ILE A 17 6.87 1.73 5.11
CA ILE A 17 5.99 0.72 5.69
C ILE A 17 4.54 1.05 5.32
N LEU A 18 4.04 0.39 4.28
CA LEU A 18 2.67 0.56 3.75
C LEU A 18 1.62 -0.32 4.43
N SER A 19 2.01 -1.48 4.96
CA SER A 19 1.10 -2.45 5.59
C SER A 19 1.05 -2.29 7.11
N SER A 20 0.08 -2.94 7.75
CA SER A 20 -0.03 -3.03 9.21
C SER A 20 0.55 -4.36 9.69
N PRO A 21 1.76 -4.38 10.29
CA PRO A 21 2.34 -5.60 10.83
C PRO A 21 1.47 -6.18 11.94
N ARG A 22 1.37 -7.51 11.99
CA ARG A 22 0.68 -8.19 13.10
C ARG A 22 1.67 -8.35 14.26
N GLY A 23 1.66 -7.40 15.19
CA GLY A 23 2.47 -7.43 16.41
C GLY A 23 3.82 -6.72 16.32
N PRO A 24 4.57 -6.69 17.44
CA PRO A 24 5.85 -6.00 17.53
C PRO A 24 6.92 -6.64 16.64
N THR A 25 7.88 -5.83 16.20
CA THR A 25 9.05 -6.27 15.44
C THR A 25 10.32 -5.76 16.11
N THR A 26 11.30 -6.63 16.29
CA THR A 26 12.63 -6.28 16.81
C THR A 26 13.55 -5.83 15.68
N LEU A 27 14.30 -4.75 15.91
CA LEU A 27 15.28 -4.16 14.98
C LEU A 27 16.53 -3.73 15.73
N ASP A 28 17.69 -3.81 15.08
CA ASP A 28 18.93 -3.21 15.58
C ASP A 28 19.06 -1.78 15.04
N PHE A 29 18.75 -0.79 15.89
CA PHE A 29 18.82 0.61 15.49
C PHE A 29 20.24 1.13 15.27
N HIS A 30 21.28 0.44 15.74
CA HIS A 30 22.66 0.82 15.47
C HIS A 30 23.09 0.37 14.08
N ASP A 31 23.16 -0.94 13.85
CA ASP A 31 23.74 -1.50 12.63
C ASP A 31 22.81 -1.44 11.43
N GLU A 32 21.49 -1.54 11.66
CA GLU A 32 20.51 -1.56 10.58
C GLU A 32 19.98 -0.18 10.23
N VAL A 33 20.08 0.82 11.13
CA VAL A 33 19.48 2.15 10.94
C VAL A 33 20.52 3.27 11.05
N ASN A 34 21.17 3.44 12.20
CA ASN A 34 22.07 4.57 12.48
C ASN A 34 23.34 4.55 11.61
N ARG A 35 24.13 3.48 11.69
CA ARG A 35 25.41 3.34 10.98
C ARG A 35 25.27 3.53 9.46
N PRO A 36 24.27 2.94 8.76
CA PRO A 36 24.03 3.20 7.34
C PRO A 36 23.19 4.46 7.07
N SER A 37 22.74 5.16 8.11
CA SER A 37 21.91 6.37 8.04
C SER A 37 20.61 6.17 7.25
N ARG A 38 19.90 5.06 7.49
CA ARG A 38 18.62 4.74 6.84
C ARG A 38 17.45 5.39 7.56
N VAL A 39 16.37 5.66 6.83
CA VAL A 39 15.11 6.21 7.37
C VAL A 39 14.01 5.14 7.35
N ILE A 40 13.24 5.05 8.42
CA ILE A 40 12.02 4.23 8.49
C ILE A 40 10.82 5.19 8.45
N LEU A 41 9.94 5.03 7.47
CA LEU A 41 8.76 5.88 7.27
C LEU A 41 7.48 5.04 7.37
N GLY A 42 6.62 5.36 8.34
CA GLY A 42 5.26 4.84 8.42
C GLY A 42 4.31 5.66 7.55
N THR A 43 3.39 4.99 6.84
CA THR A 43 2.47 5.64 5.89
C THR A 43 1.05 5.12 6.05
N HIS A 44 0.47 5.29 7.25
CA HIS A 44 -0.93 4.97 7.45
C HIS A 44 -1.81 5.89 6.60
N PHE A 45 -3.00 5.42 6.18
CA PHE A 45 -3.89 6.22 5.31
C PHE A 45 -4.29 7.57 5.94
N THR A 46 -4.21 7.69 7.27
CA THR A 46 -4.50 8.92 8.02
C THR A 46 -3.30 9.86 8.16
N SER A 47 -2.11 9.49 7.65
CA SER A 47 -0.90 10.33 7.72
C SER A 47 -0.90 11.49 6.73
N GLN A 48 -1.86 11.53 5.81
CA GLN A 48 -2.07 12.67 4.90
C GLN A 48 -2.77 13.82 5.63
N PRO A 49 -2.33 15.07 5.43
CA PRO A 49 -2.97 16.20 6.08
C PRO A 49 -4.30 16.55 5.40
N VAL A 50 -5.21 17.17 6.16
CA VAL A 50 -6.51 17.63 5.65
C VAL A 50 -6.32 18.74 4.61
N VAL A 51 -5.35 19.63 4.87
CA VAL A 51 -4.92 20.71 3.98
C VAL A 51 -3.42 20.62 3.77
N GLU A 52 -2.93 21.19 2.68
CA GLU A 52 -1.50 21.14 2.36
C GLU A 52 -0.66 21.86 3.42
N THR A 53 0.55 21.34 3.64
CA THR A 53 1.53 21.95 4.53
C THR A 53 2.88 22.06 3.82
N PRO A 54 3.79 22.93 4.28
CA PRO A 54 5.15 22.99 3.72
C PRO A 54 5.92 21.66 3.81
N TYR A 55 5.59 20.81 4.79
CA TYR A 55 6.26 19.52 5.01
C TYR A 55 5.60 18.35 4.29
N ASN A 56 4.29 18.43 4.03
CA ASN A 56 3.54 17.43 3.30
C ASN A 56 2.43 18.10 2.47
N PRO A 57 2.62 18.24 1.14
CA PRO A 57 1.64 18.84 0.25
C PRO A 57 0.59 17.83 -0.26
N TRP A 58 0.67 16.56 0.12
CA TRP A 58 -0.14 15.48 -0.42
C TRP A 58 -1.38 15.20 0.44
N THR A 59 -2.46 15.94 0.15
CA THR A 59 -3.79 15.69 0.74
C THR A 59 -4.49 14.52 0.06
N ARG A 60 -5.57 14.00 0.66
CA ARG A 60 -6.42 12.97 0.04
C ARG A 60 -6.92 13.38 -1.34
N LYS A 61 -7.34 14.64 -1.47
CA LYS A 61 -7.84 15.20 -2.74
C LYS A 61 -6.74 15.15 -3.81
N ARG A 62 -5.56 15.70 -3.51
CA ARG A 62 -4.42 15.69 -4.46
C ARG A 62 -3.96 14.30 -4.85
N ASN A 63 -3.88 13.37 -3.89
CA ASN A 63 -3.52 11.98 -4.17
C ASN A 63 -4.55 11.33 -5.12
N THR A 64 -5.83 11.62 -4.93
CA THR A 64 -6.91 11.11 -5.78
C THR A 64 -6.84 11.71 -7.19
N GLU A 65 -6.65 13.02 -7.30
CA GLU A 65 -6.50 13.73 -8.58
C GLU A 65 -5.29 13.19 -9.36
N LEU A 66 -4.14 13.07 -8.70
CA LEU A 66 -2.94 12.49 -9.31
C LEU A 66 -3.20 11.06 -9.83
N PHE A 67 -3.86 10.22 -9.03
CA PHE A 67 -4.18 8.85 -9.45
C PHE A 67 -5.04 8.83 -10.72
N PHE A 68 -6.06 9.68 -10.82
CA PHE A 68 -6.86 9.79 -12.04
C PHE A 68 -6.05 10.32 -13.23
N SER A 69 -5.17 11.31 -13.04
CA SER A 69 -4.27 11.77 -14.10
C SER A 69 -3.33 10.65 -14.58
N LEU A 70 -2.85 9.79 -13.67
CA LEU A 70 -2.02 8.64 -14.04
C LEU A 70 -2.80 7.56 -14.81
N LEU A 71 -4.09 7.36 -14.48
CA LEU A 71 -4.99 6.47 -15.23
C LEU A 71 -5.24 7.00 -16.64
N GLU A 72 -5.59 8.28 -16.76
CA GLU A 72 -5.85 8.95 -18.05
C GLU A 72 -4.60 8.93 -18.94
N ALA A 73 -3.42 9.16 -18.37
CA ALA A 73 -2.15 9.07 -19.08
C ALA A 73 -1.72 7.63 -19.42
N GLY A 74 -2.45 6.60 -18.97
CA GLY A 74 -2.12 5.20 -19.20
C GLY A 74 -0.86 4.71 -18.45
N ILE A 75 -0.33 5.51 -17.51
CA ILE A 75 0.80 5.17 -16.65
C ILE A 75 0.36 4.17 -15.59
N ALA A 76 -0.76 4.45 -14.93
CA ALA A 76 -1.42 3.51 -14.02
C ALA A 76 -2.39 2.65 -14.83
N LYS A 77 -2.16 1.33 -14.87
CA LYS A 77 -3.07 0.36 -15.50
C LYS A 77 -3.68 -0.50 -14.41
N VAL A 78 -5.00 -0.51 -14.29
CA VAL A 78 -5.68 -1.25 -13.19
C VAL A 78 -6.57 -2.39 -13.67
N LYS A 79 -6.88 -2.46 -14.97
CA LYS A 79 -7.79 -3.48 -15.51
C LYS A 79 -7.32 -4.91 -15.23
N HIS A 80 -6.00 -5.14 -15.26
CA HIS A 80 -5.39 -6.44 -14.97
C HIS A 80 -5.46 -6.85 -13.49
N LEU A 81 -5.79 -5.92 -12.59
CA LEU A 81 -5.97 -6.21 -11.16
C LEU A 81 -7.32 -6.87 -10.89
N ILE A 82 -8.30 -6.74 -11.80
CA ILE A 82 -9.60 -7.38 -11.70
C ILE A 82 -9.44 -8.85 -12.11
N THR A 83 -9.45 -9.76 -11.14
CA THR A 83 -9.34 -11.20 -11.39
C THR A 83 -10.70 -11.88 -11.50
N HIS A 84 -11.71 -11.39 -10.80
CA HIS A 84 -13.07 -11.93 -10.82
C HIS A 84 -14.12 -10.83 -10.95
N ARG A 85 -15.26 -11.19 -11.54
CA ARG A 85 -16.46 -10.35 -11.61
C ARG A 85 -17.65 -11.20 -11.18
N TYR A 86 -18.48 -10.64 -10.32
CA TYR A 86 -19.68 -11.27 -9.83
C TYR A 86 -20.86 -10.30 -9.94
N PRO A 87 -22.05 -10.77 -10.32
CA PRO A 87 -23.28 -10.04 -10.05
C PRO A 87 -23.39 -9.75 -8.54
N VAL A 88 -23.93 -8.59 -8.17
CA VAL A 88 -24.03 -8.15 -6.76
C VAL A 88 -24.87 -9.13 -5.93
N ARG A 89 -25.85 -9.80 -6.56
CA ARG A 89 -26.66 -10.86 -5.95
C ARG A 89 -25.86 -12.11 -5.55
N GLU A 90 -24.68 -12.30 -6.13
CA GLU A 90 -23.74 -13.40 -5.84
C GLU A 90 -22.56 -12.91 -4.97
N ALA A 91 -22.72 -11.79 -4.28
CA ALA A 91 -21.72 -11.32 -3.33
C ALA A 91 -21.34 -12.37 -2.28
N PRO A 92 -22.26 -13.18 -1.69
CA PRO A 92 -21.88 -14.22 -0.73
C PRO A 92 -20.83 -15.21 -1.29
N GLU A 93 -20.98 -15.61 -2.54
CA GLU A 93 -20.09 -16.51 -3.27
C GLU A 93 -18.74 -15.84 -3.54
N ALA A 94 -18.75 -14.56 -3.92
CA ALA A 94 -17.53 -13.77 -4.07
C ALA A 94 -16.74 -13.68 -2.75
N TYR A 95 -17.41 -13.45 -1.62
CA TYR A 95 -16.77 -13.45 -0.31
C TYR A 95 -16.25 -14.83 0.11
N LYS A 96 -16.99 -15.90 -0.22
CA LYS A 96 -16.54 -17.28 0.01
C LYS A 96 -15.23 -17.55 -0.74
N LEU A 97 -15.14 -17.14 -2.01
CA LEU A 97 -13.93 -17.26 -2.81
C LEU A 97 -12.75 -16.50 -2.16
N ILE A 98 -12.96 -15.25 -1.74
CA ILE A 98 -11.91 -14.44 -1.09
C ILE A 98 -11.40 -15.11 0.20
N SER A 99 -12.31 -15.71 0.98
CA SER A 99 -11.98 -16.36 2.24
C SER A 99 -11.25 -17.69 2.05
N GLU A 100 -11.76 -18.55 1.17
CA GLU A 100 -11.26 -19.91 0.97
C GLU A 100 -10.04 -19.97 0.05
N LYS A 101 -9.95 -19.04 -0.92
CA LYS A 101 -8.90 -19.02 -1.95
C LYS A 101 -8.33 -17.61 -2.17
N PRO A 102 -7.82 -16.94 -1.13
CA PRO A 102 -7.32 -15.56 -1.24
C PRO A 102 -6.17 -15.41 -2.24
N GLY A 103 -5.36 -16.47 -2.45
CA GLY A 103 -4.25 -16.46 -3.42
C GLY A 103 -4.69 -16.43 -4.88
N GLU A 104 -5.95 -16.74 -5.18
CA GLU A 104 -6.54 -16.65 -6.53
C GLU A 104 -7.16 -15.25 -6.78
N CYS A 105 -7.23 -14.41 -5.75
CA CYS A 105 -7.92 -13.12 -5.79
C CYS A 105 -6.94 -11.95 -5.72
N LEU A 106 -7.03 -11.01 -6.66
CA LEU A 106 -6.36 -9.70 -6.55
C LEU A 106 -7.37 -8.56 -6.47
N GLY A 107 -8.42 -8.62 -7.31
CA GLY A 107 -9.53 -7.68 -7.30
C GLY A 107 -10.80 -8.38 -7.74
N VAL A 108 -11.82 -8.35 -6.89
CA VAL A 108 -13.14 -8.94 -7.15
C VAL A 108 -14.13 -7.81 -7.33
N LEU A 109 -14.67 -7.67 -8.54
CA LEU A 109 -15.64 -6.62 -8.86
C LEU A 109 -17.07 -7.14 -8.69
N LEU A 110 -17.90 -6.38 -7.97
CA LEU A 110 -19.33 -6.61 -7.86
C LEU A 110 -20.07 -5.69 -8.84
N GLU A 111 -20.95 -6.27 -9.67
CA GLU A 111 -21.69 -5.57 -10.72
C GLU A 111 -23.20 -5.63 -10.47
N TYR A 112 -23.91 -4.53 -10.70
CA TYR A 112 -25.36 -4.43 -10.53
C TYR A 112 -26.13 -4.98 -11.72
#